data_AF-A0A350PGS6-F1
#
_entry.id   AF-A0A350PGS6-F1
#
_cell.length_a   1.000
_cell.length_b   1.000
_cell.length_c   1.000
_cell.angle_alpha   90.00
_cell.angle_beta   90.00
_cell.angle_gamma   90.00
#
_symmetry.space_group_name_H-M   'P 1'
#
loop_
_entity.id
_entity.type
_entity.pdbx_description
1 polymer ?
#
loop_
_entity_poly.entity_id
_entity_poly.type
_entity_poly.pdbx_seq_one_letter_code
_entity_poly.pdbx_strand_id
1 'polypeptide(L)'
;LGKYNEDGAILDQVSLPAEVKQVSGIQLVDGSILILDKKSELIHRISENGFYESFYEAKGTHSFFYRDNEVYVAKNNAIEKLGPLTK
;
A
#
# COMPACT_ATOMS: atom_id res chain seq x y z
N LEU A 1 6.15 10.26 -2.96
CA LEU A 1 5.33 10.38 -1.74
C LEU A 1 5.98 11.41 -0.84
N GLY A 2 5.33 12.56 -0.64
CA GLY A 2 5.82 13.58 0.30
C GLY A 2 5.32 13.28 1.70
N LYS A 3 6.18 13.45 2.71
CA LYS A 3 5.82 13.46 4.13
C LYS A 3 5.80 14.92 4.57
N TYR A 4 4.75 15.32 5.28
CA TYR A 4 4.55 16.68 5.71
C TYR A 4 4.21 16.70 7.21
N ASN A 5 4.60 17.75 7.92
CA ASN A 5 4.11 17.98 9.27
C ASN A 5 2.69 18.60 9.22
N GLU A 6 2.11 18.86 10.39
CA GLU A 6 0.77 19.44 10.53
C GLU A 6 0.65 20.85 9.92
N ASP A 7 1.76 21.59 9.86
CA ASP A 7 1.83 22.92 9.24
C ASP A 7 1.99 22.86 7.70
N GLY A 8 2.08 21.65 7.12
CA GLY A 8 2.30 21.44 5.69
C GLY A 8 3.75 21.64 5.23
N ALA A 9 4.71 21.77 6.15
CA ALA A 9 6.13 21.79 5.83
C ALA A 9 6.59 20.38 5.39
N ILE A 10 7.42 20.32 4.36
CA ILE A 10 8.00 19.06 3.86
C ILE A 10 8.98 18.53 4.90
N LEU A 11 8.73 17.30 5.37
CA LEU A 11 9.65 16.54 6.22
C LEU A 11 10.57 15.66 5.39
N ASP A 12 10.03 15.01 4.36
CA ASP A 12 10.74 14.02 3.55
C ASP A 12 10.02 13.79 2.21
N GLN A 13 10.73 13.20 1.25
CA GLN A 13 10.16 12.77 -0.02
C GLN A 13 10.76 11.44 -0.46
N VAL A 14 9.86 10.48 -0.69
CA VAL A 14 10.22 9.13 -1.14
C VAL A 14 9.76 8.93 -2.58
N SER A 15 10.67 8.52 -3.46
CA SER A 15 10.32 8.15 -4.82
C SER A 15 9.50 6.86 -4.84
N LEU A 16 8.47 6.80 -5.68
CA LEU A 16 7.75 5.55 -5.90
C LEU A 16 8.61 4.61 -6.75
N PRO A 17 8.74 3.33 -6.38
CA PRO A 17 9.40 2.32 -7.20
C PRO A 17 8.74 2.22 -8.58
N ALA A 18 9.53 1.88 -9.61
CA ALA A 18 9.06 1.81 -10.99
C ALA A 18 8.00 0.73 -11.21
N GLU A 19 7.92 -0.24 -10.31
CA GLU A 19 6.91 -1.31 -10.23
C GLU A 19 5.50 -0.74 -10.04
N VAL A 20 5.36 0.37 -9.29
CA VAL A 20 4.08 1.01 -9.03
C VAL A 20 3.64 1.81 -10.26
N LYS A 21 2.62 1.33 -10.96
CA LYS A 21 2.08 1.96 -12.18
C LYS A 21 0.93 2.92 -11.89
N GLN A 22 0.25 2.76 -10.77
CA GLN A 22 -0.84 3.62 -10.34
C GLN A 22 -0.97 3.61 -8.81
N VAL A 23 -1.26 4.77 -8.20
CA VAL A 23 -1.61 4.87 -6.78
C VAL A 23 -3.12 5.04 -6.67
N SER A 24 -3.83 3.95 -6.38
CA SER A 24 -5.30 3.94 -6.20
C SER A 24 -5.75 3.90 -4.74
N GLY A 25 -4.81 3.64 -3.82
CA GLY A 25 -5.04 3.62 -2.38
C GLY A 25 -3.70 3.53 -1.66
N ILE A 26 -3.62 4.08 -0.45
CA ILE A 26 -2.38 4.11 0.34
C ILE A 26 -2.70 3.92 1.83
N GLN A 27 -1.87 3.15 2.53
CA GLN A 27 -1.87 3.05 3.99
C GLN A 27 -0.44 2.94 4.51
N LEU A 28 -0.12 3.66 5.59
CA LEU A 28 1.09 3.44 6.38
C LEU A 28 0.81 2.36 7.42
N VAL A 29 1.68 1.38 7.48
CA VAL A 29 1.54 0.19 8.32
C VAL A 29 2.91 -0.23 8.83
N ASP A 30 3.13 -0.13 10.14
CA ASP A 30 4.32 -0.67 10.83
C ASP A 30 5.67 -0.35 10.15
N GLY A 31 5.86 0.90 9.69
CA GLY A 31 7.10 1.32 9.01
C GLY A 31 7.19 0.96 7.51
N SER A 32 6.11 0.39 6.96
CA SER A 32 5.92 0.15 5.54
C SER A 32 4.78 1.01 4.99
N ILE A 33 4.80 1.24 3.69
CA ILE A 33 3.78 1.90 2.89
C ILE A 33 3.15 0.82 2.01
N LEU A 34 1.86 0.60 2.18
CA LEU A 34 1.06 -0.23 1.28
C LEU A 34 0.41 0.64 0.20
N ILE A 35 0.54 0.23 -1.05
CA ILE A 35 -0.05 0.94 -2.20
C ILE A 35 -0.89 -0.02 -3.02
N LEU A 36 -2.17 0.29 -3.19
CA LEU A 36 -3.01 -0.40 -4.16
C LEU A 36 -2.75 0.16 -5.56
N ASP A 37 -2.25 -0.69 -6.45
CA ASP A 37 -2.10 -0.43 -7.88
C ASP A 37 -3.15 -1.23 -8.66
N LYS A 38 -4.23 -0.56 -9.07
CA LYS A 38 -5.31 -1.18 -9.86
C LYS A 38 -4.91 -1.47 -11.30
N LYS A 39 -3.86 -0.83 -11.83
CA LYS A 39 -3.37 -1.10 -13.18
C LYS A 39 -2.57 -2.39 -13.23
N SER A 40 -1.78 -2.65 -12.20
CA SER A 40 -1.00 -3.88 -12.06
C SER A 40 -1.76 -4.99 -11.32
N GLU A 41 -2.91 -4.66 -10.70
CA GLU A 41 -3.70 -5.54 -9.86
C GLU A 41 -2.94 -6.07 -8.63
N LEU A 42 -2.11 -5.21 -8.03
CA LEU A 42 -1.25 -5.54 -6.90
C LEU A 42 -1.48 -4.59 -5.72
N ILE A 43 -1.26 -5.08 -4.51
CA ILE A 43 -0.95 -4.22 -3.36
C ILE A 43 0.55 -4.32 -3.12
N HIS A 44 1.29 -3.26 -3.42
CA HIS A 44 2.74 -3.19 -3.20
C HIS A 44 3.04 -2.85 -1.75
N ARG A 45 4.07 -3.50 -1.21
CA ARG A 45 4.68 -3.17 0.07
C ARG A 45 6.03 -2.51 -0.19
N ILE A 46 6.16 -1.29 0.31
CA ILE A 46 7.35 -0.45 0.14
C ILE A 46 7.79 -0.04 1.54
N SER A 47 9.07 -0.07 1.85
CA SER A 47 9.56 0.46 3.11
C SER A 47 9.34 1.98 3.19
N GLU A 48 9.35 2.55 4.40
CA GLU A 48 9.16 3.99 4.59
C GLU A 48 10.22 4.89 3.92
N ASN A 49 11.36 4.34 3.51
CA ASN A 49 12.42 5.02 2.76
C ASN A 49 12.39 4.72 1.24
N GLY A 50 11.39 3.98 0.76
CA GLY A 50 11.13 3.81 -0.68
C GLY A 50 11.69 2.55 -1.33
N PHE A 51 12.26 1.62 -0.56
CA PHE A 51 12.68 0.35 -1.11
C PHE A 51 11.47 -0.56 -1.32
N TYR A 52 11.44 -1.24 -2.46
CA TYR A 52 10.42 -2.24 -2.73
C TYR A 52 10.68 -3.48 -1.87
N GLU A 53 9.65 -3.95 -1.15
CA GLU A 53 9.76 -5.11 -0.25
C GLU A 53 9.07 -6.34 -0.85
N SER A 54 7.77 -6.25 -1.12
CA SER A 54 6.96 -7.38 -1.61
C SER A 54 5.63 -6.92 -2.20
N PHE A 55 4.73 -7.85 -2.52
CA PHE A 55 3.39 -7.54 -2.99
C PHE A 55 2.37 -8.62 -2.61
N TYR A 56 1.10 -8.24 -2.68
CA TYR A 56 -0.05 -9.14 -2.71
C TYR A 56 -0.76 -9.05 -4.05
N GLU A 57 -1.27 -10.18 -4.56
CA GLU A 57 -2.24 -10.14 -5.67
C GLU A 57 -3.56 -9.52 -5.19
N ALA A 58 -4.06 -8.55 -5.96
CA ALA A 58 -5.24 -7.77 -5.62
C ALA A 58 -6.20 -7.61 -6.81
N LYS A 59 -6.34 -8.66 -7.62
CA LYS A 59 -7.22 -8.69 -8.81
C LYS A 59 -8.66 -8.28 -8.47
N GLY A 60 -9.20 -7.35 -9.24
CA GLY A 60 -10.55 -6.80 -9.03
C GLY A 60 -10.76 -6.05 -7.71
N THR A 61 -9.70 -5.66 -6.99
CA THR A 61 -9.79 -4.97 -5.71
C THR A 61 -10.20 -3.50 -5.88
N HIS A 62 -11.21 -3.07 -5.14
CA HIS A 62 -11.70 -1.69 -5.15
C HIS A 62 -11.01 -0.83 -4.08
N SER A 63 -10.82 -1.40 -2.90
CA SER A 63 -10.11 -0.80 -1.77
C SER A 63 -9.51 -1.91 -0.90
N PHE A 64 -8.56 -1.55 -0.04
CA PHE A 64 -7.96 -2.47 0.93
C PHE A 64 -7.87 -1.80 2.29
N PHE A 65 -7.71 -2.61 3.32
CA PHE A 65 -7.36 -2.13 4.65
C PHE A 65 -6.47 -3.13 5.38
N TYR A 66 -5.56 -2.61 6.19
CA TYR A 66 -4.78 -3.39 7.11
C TYR A 66 -5.39 -3.33 8.51
N ARG A 67 -5.53 -4.49 9.16
CA ARG A 67 -6.01 -4.60 10.54
C ARG A 67 -5.51 -5.89 11.16
N ASP A 68 -5.14 -5.85 12.44
CA ASP A 68 -4.78 -7.04 13.22
C ASP A 68 -3.69 -7.91 12.55
N ASN A 69 -2.66 -7.27 12.00
CA ASN A 69 -1.56 -7.89 11.24
C ASN A 69 -1.97 -8.58 9.93
N GLU A 70 -3.15 -8.28 9.39
CA GLU A 70 -3.70 -8.90 8.19
C GLU A 70 -4.11 -7.85 7.16
N VAL A 71 -3.90 -8.16 5.88
CA VAL A 71 -4.39 -7.34 4.76
C VAL A 71 -5.72 -7.89 4.28
N TYR A 72 -6.71 -7.01 4.19
CA TYR A 72 -8.03 -7.31 3.67
C TYR A 72 -8.31 -6.49 2.42
N VAL A 73 -9.04 -7.07 1.48
CA VAL A 73 -9.49 -6.41 0.25
C VAL A 73 -10.99 -6.42 0.12
N ALA A 74 -11.54 -5.32 -0.38
CA ALA A 74 -12.93 -5.23 -0.79
C ALA A 74 -13.03 -5.45 -2.31
N LYS A 75 -13.73 -6.51 -2.71
CA LYS A 75 -14.07 -6.79 -4.11
C LYS A 75 -15.44 -7.46 -4.21
N ASN A 76 -16.20 -7.13 -5.25
CA ASN A 76 -17.51 -7.76 -5.54
C ASN A 76 -18.47 -7.85 -4.34
N ASN A 77 -18.60 -6.76 -3.57
CA ASN A 77 -19.42 -6.69 -2.35
C ASN A 77 -19.01 -7.67 -1.22
N ALA A 78 -17.80 -8.20 -1.26
CA ALA A 78 -17.21 -9.04 -0.23
C ALA A 78 -15.90 -8.45 0.30
N ILE A 79 -15.54 -8.88 1.51
CA ILE A 79 -14.22 -8.64 2.10
C ILE A 79 -13.48 -9.97 2.12
N GLU A 80 -12.29 -10.01 1.55
CA GLU A 80 -11.41 -11.18 1.54
C GLU A 80 -10.11 -10.88 2.28
N LYS A 81 -9.60 -11.88 2.99
CA LYS A 81 -8.32 -11.82 3.68
C LYS A 81 -7.21 -12.29 2.73
N LEU A 82 -6.20 -11.45 2.51
CA LEU A 82 -5.03 -11.80 1.70
C LEU A 82 -3.93 -12.50 2.53
N GLY A 83 -3.86 -12.20 3.82
CA GLY A 83 -2.87 -12.79 4.72
C GLY A 83 -2.07 -11.74 5.50
N PRO A 84 -1.10 -12.20 6.30
CA PRO A 84 -0.37 -11.34 7.20
C PRO A 84 0.68 -10.48 6.50
N LEU A 85 1.15 -9.44 7.21
CA LEU A 85 2.23 -8.55 6.77
C LEU A 85 3.63 -9.10 7.08
N THR A 86 3.88 -10.38 6.82
CA THR A 86 5.17 -11.02 7.15
C THR A 86 6.14 -11.12 5.97
N LYS A 87 7.44 -11.06 6.31
CA LYS A 87 8.64 -11.04 5.44
C LYS A 87 8.68 -12.13 4.38
#